data_AF-A0A8T4QAS2-F1
#
_entry.id   AF-A0A8T4QAS2-F1
#
_cell.length_a   1.000
_cell.length_b   1.000
_cell.length_c   1.000
_cell.angle_alpha   90.00
_cell.angle_beta   90.00
_cell.angle_gamma   90.00
#
_symmetry.space_group_name_H-M   'P 1'
#
loop_
_entity.id
_entity.type
_entity.pdbx_description
1 polymer ?
#
loop_
_entity_poly.entity_id
_entity_poly.type
_entity_poly.pdbx_seq_one_letter_code
_entity_poly.pdbx_strand_id
1 'polypeptide(L)'
;MRRLKIIYDRERCRGLGMCAAIAPHQFRMKGKKAVLARGKRTPRTGEYSTILTVPAAESERIVKSGMACPVNAIRVIDMDTRKSLVQTRIVTHGAKRIDADAARPKDFVMDRKGYLLIRVDRNHGLIEVGLCRRKNQVDVIIAGRNPTDIYYTILNKKLLSRFEHAAYIGKETQKAHTALQLGIEYVQDAPLDFSKNVKT
;
A
#
# COMPACT_ATOMS: atom_id res chain seq x y z
N MET A 1 29.90 22.00 -11.20
CA MET A 1 29.76 20.54 -11.37
C MET A 1 29.84 19.89 -9.99
N ARG A 2 29.07 18.83 -9.71
CA ARG A 2 29.11 18.07 -8.44
C ARG A 2 29.42 16.61 -8.70
N ARG A 3 30.27 16.01 -7.88
CA ARG A 3 30.62 14.59 -7.97
C ARG A 3 29.79 13.79 -6.97
N LEU A 4 28.92 12.93 -7.47
CA LEU A 4 28.01 12.13 -6.65
C LEU A 4 28.32 10.64 -6.76
N LYS A 5 28.25 9.93 -5.64
CA LYS A 5 28.09 8.48 -5.61
C LYS A 5 26.64 8.14 -5.32
N ILE A 6 26.03 7.39 -6.23
CA ILE A 6 24.67 6.88 -6.08
C ILE A 6 24.78 5.40 -5.76
N ILE A 7 24.08 4.96 -4.73
CA ILE A 7 23.97 3.55 -4.35
C ILE A 7 22.49 3.19 -4.41
N TYR A 8 22.17 2.10 -5.08
CA TYR A 8 20.83 1.59 -5.31
C TYR A 8 20.71 0.14 -4.85
N ASP A 9 19.85 -0.09 -3.87
CA ASP A 9 19.48 -1.41 -3.39
C ASP A 9 18.28 -1.93 -4.20
N ARG A 10 18.57 -2.84 -5.13
CA ARG A 10 17.54 -3.44 -5.98
C ARG A 10 16.60 -4.36 -5.20
N GLU A 11 17.04 -4.93 -4.08
CA GLU A 11 16.22 -5.85 -3.29
C GLU A 11 15.13 -5.08 -2.53
N ARG A 12 15.47 -3.90 -1.97
CA ARG A 12 14.51 -2.99 -1.33
C ARG A 12 13.51 -2.34 -2.28
N CYS A 13 13.86 -2.20 -3.55
CA CYS A 13 13.01 -1.53 -4.53
C CYS A 13 11.67 -2.25 -4.75
N ARG A 14 10.56 -1.52 -4.53
CA ARG A 14 9.18 -1.99 -4.73
C ARG A 14 8.52 -1.51 -6.03
N GLY A 15 9.26 -0.84 -6.90
CA GLY A 15 8.79 -0.55 -8.26
C GLY A 15 7.87 0.66 -8.42
N LEU A 16 7.81 1.56 -7.44
CA LEU A 16 6.91 2.73 -7.43
C LEU A 16 7.24 3.80 -8.51
N GLY A 17 8.37 3.70 -9.20
CA GLY A 17 8.67 4.53 -10.38
C GLY A 17 9.09 6.00 -10.12
N MET A 18 8.91 6.54 -8.90
CA MET A 18 9.21 7.95 -8.58
C MET A 18 10.62 8.40 -8.99
N CYS A 19 11.63 7.55 -8.76
CA CYS A 19 13.01 7.87 -9.10
C CYS A 19 13.23 8.04 -10.62
N ALA A 20 12.60 7.17 -11.43
CA ALA A 20 12.67 7.25 -12.88
C ALA A 20 11.89 8.44 -13.43
N ALA A 21 10.80 8.85 -12.78
CA ALA A 21 10.06 10.05 -13.15
C ALA A 21 10.85 11.34 -12.86
N ILE A 22 11.56 11.40 -11.72
CA ILE A 22 12.29 12.60 -11.28
C ILE A 22 13.67 12.74 -11.95
N ALA A 23 14.38 11.63 -12.11
CA ALA A 23 15.74 11.60 -12.66
C ALA A 23 15.86 10.51 -13.76
N PRO A 24 15.18 10.67 -14.91
CA PRO A 24 15.08 9.66 -15.97
C PRO A 24 16.42 9.32 -16.63
N HIS A 25 17.38 10.24 -16.61
CA HIS A 25 18.74 9.98 -17.11
C HIS A 25 19.51 8.99 -16.22
N GLN A 26 19.17 8.96 -14.92
CA GLN A 26 19.89 8.19 -13.92
C GLN A 26 19.15 6.92 -13.51
N PHE A 27 17.81 6.92 -13.57
CA PHE A 27 16.96 5.80 -13.23
C PHE A 27 15.96 5.52 -14.34
N ARG A 28 15.78 4.23 -14.65
CA ARG A 28 14.76 3.76 -15.60
C ARG A 28 14.05 2.54 -15.05
N MET A 29 12.80 2.34 -15.44
CA MET A 29 12.06 1.13 -15.07
C MET A 29 12.44 -0.03 -16.00
N LYS A 30 12.67 -1.21 -15.43
CA LYS A 30 12.82 -2.48 -16.17
C LYS A 30 11.98 -3.55 -15.46
N GLY A 31 10.84 -3.87 -16.06
CA GLY A 31 9.81 -4.69 -15.40
C GLY A 31 9.32 -4.00 -14.13
N LYS A 32 9.19 -4.77 -13.03
CA LYS A 32 8.66 -4.27 -11.75
C LYS A 32 9.67 -3.50 -10.89
N LYS A 33 10.88 -3.20 -11.37
CA LYS A 33 11.93 -2.53 -10.58
C LYS A 33 12.68 -1.46 -11.38
N ALA A 34 13.20 -0.46 -10.67
CA ALA A 34 14.10 0.52 -11.25
C ALA A 34 15.48 -0.09 -11.57
N VAL A 35 16.24 0.58 -12.43
CA VAL A 35 17.62 0.27 -12.80
C VAL A 35 18.43 1.55 -12.74
N LEU A 36 19.57 1.49 -12.05
CA LEU A 36 20.53 2.58 -11.96
C LEU A 36 21.41 2.61 -13.23
N ALA A 37 21.41 3.74 -13.94
CA ALA A 37 22.27 3.93 -15.11
C ALA A 37 23.75 3.85 -14.70
N ARG A 38 24.54 3.08 -15.46
CA ARG A 38 25.96 2.80 -15.19
C ARG A 38 26.23 2.18 -13.80
N GLY A 39 25.20 1.63 -13.16
CA GLY A 39 25.32 0.97 -11.87
C GLY A 39 26.11 -0.33 -11.97
N LYS A 40 27.24 -0.42 -11.27
CA LYS A 40 27.99 -1.67 -11.09
C LYS A 40 27.52 -2.37 -9.83
N ARG A 41 27.19 -3.66 -9.94
CA ARG A 41 26.76 -4.47 -8.80
C ARG A 41 27.96 -4.81 -7.93
N THR A 42 27.85 -4.58 -6.64
CA THR A 42 28.80 -5.04 -5.62
C THR A 42 28.40 -6.46 -5.20
N PRO A 43 29.22 -7.51 -5.46
CA PRO A 43 28.82 -8.89 -5.17
C PRO A 43 28.46 -9.14 -3.71
N ARG A 44 29.20 -8.53 -2.78
CA ARG A 44 29.02 -8.70 -1.33
C ARG A 44 27.70 -8.14 -0.81
N THR A 45 27.24 -7.00 -1.31
CA THR A 45 26.03 -6.33 -0.80
C THR A 45 24.83 -6.46 -1.74
N GLY A 46 25.04 -6.88 -3.00
CA GLY A 46 24.02 -6.90 -4.04
C GLY A 46 23.60 -5.50 -4.55
N GLU A 47 24.10 -4.43 -3.93
CA GLU A 47 23.81 -3.05 -4.29
C GLU A 47 24.48 -2.67 -5.61
N TYR A 48 23.81 -1.79 -6.36
CA TYR A 48 24.36 -1.17 -7.56
C TYR A 48 24.90 0.20 -7.20
N SER A 49 26.07 0.57 -7.70
CA SER A 49 26.58 1.93 -7.49
C SER A 49 27.23 2.51 -8.73
N THR A 50 27.15 3.84 -8.84
CA THR A 50 27.84 4.61 -9.87
C THR A 50 28.38 5.89 -9.26
N ILE A 51 29.48 6.40 -9.82
CA ILE A 51 30.03 7.71 -9.50
C ILE A 51 29.98 8.55 -10.77
N LEU A 52 29.48 9.78 -10.66
CA LEU A 52 29.31 10.68 -11.79
C LEU A 52 29.51 12.13 -11.39
N THR A 53 29.97 12.93 -12.35
CA THR A 53 30.11 14.37 -12.20
C THR A 53 29.06 15.03 -13.08
N VAL A 54 28.17 15.82 -12.48
CA VAL A 54 27.02 16.42 -13.19
C VAL A 54 26.83 17.89 -12.85
N PRO A 55 26.10 18.67 -13.68
CA PRO A 55 25.68 20.03 -13.35
C PRO A 55 24.84 20.06 -12.06
N ALA A 56 24.78 21.23 -11.40
CA ALA A 56 24.06 21.40 -10.14
C ALA A 56 22.57 21.01 -10.26
N ALA A 57 21.90 21.44 -11.34
CA ALA A 57 20.50 21.09 -11.59
C ALA A 57 20.24 19.58 -11.69
N GLU A 58 21.16 18.82 -12.28
CA GLU A 58 21.03 17.36 -12.38
C GLU A 58 21.34 16.68 -11.04
N SER A 59 22.32 17.20 -10.29
CA SER A 59 22.59 16.76 -8.92
C SER A 59 21.35 16.89 -8.04
N GLU A 60 20.64 18.01 -8.12
CA GLU A 60 19.41 18.25 -7.36
C GLU A 60 18.30 17.27 -7.74
N ARG A 61 18.13 16.99 -9.05
CA ARG A 61 17.19 15.95 -9.52
C ARG A 61 17.52 14.57 -8.96
N ILE A 62 18.80 14.19 -8.96
CA ILE A 62 19.25 12.90 -8.40
C ILE A 62 18.96 12.81 -6.91
N VAL A 63 19.27 13.86 -6.14
CA VAL A 63 18.96 13.91 -4.70
C VAL A 63 17.46 13.82 -4.47
N LYS A 64 16.65 14.61 -5.18
CA LYS A 64 15.19 14.57 -5.11
C LYS A 64 14.62 13.19 -5.44
N SER A 65 15.19 12.52 -6.45
CA SER A 65 14.77 11.16 -6.83
C SER A 65 15.01 10.13 -5.72
N GLY A 66 16.09 10.29 -4.96
CA GLY A 66 16.39 9.47 -3.79
C GLY A 66 15.45 9.76 -2.62
N MET A 67 15.21 11.04 -2.33
CA MET A 67 14.27 11.45 -1.27
C MET A 67 12.83 10.99 -1.55
N ALA A 68 12.43 10.95 -2.82
CA ALA A 68 11.11 10.49 -3.24
C ALA A 68 10.95 8.96 -3.21
N CYS A 69 11.99 8.19 -2.88
CA CYS A 69 11.91 6.73 -2.79
C CYS A 69 11.41 6.32 -1.39
N PRO A 70 10.14 5.93 -1.21
CA PRO A 70 9.57 5.69 0.12
C PRO A 70 10.10 4.43 0.80
N VAL A 71 10.76 3.56 0.04
CA VAL A 71 11.34 2.31 0.54
C VAL A 71 12.83 2.42 0.81
N ASN A 72 13.39 3.64 0.79
CA ASN A 72 14.77 3.92 1.13
C ASN A 72 15.77 3.02 0.38
N ALA A 73 15.56 2.85 -0.93
CA ALA A 73 16.40 2.03 -1.80
C ALA A 73 17.54 2.82 -2.46
N ILE A 74 17.58 4.14 -2.31
CA ILE A 74 18.54 5.01 -3.00
C ILE A 74 19.30 5.84 -1.96
N ARG A 75 20.63 5.77 -1.98
CA ARG A 75 21.53 6.65 -1.24
C ARG A 75 22.28 7.53 -2.22
N VAL A 76 22.50 8.78 -1.83
CA VAL A 76 23.30 9.73 -2.59
C VAL A 76 24.34 10.32 -1.66
N ILE A 77 25.60 10.24 -2.05
CA ILE A 77 26.74 10.73 -1.29
C ILE A 77 27.46 11.75 -2.16
N ASP A 78 27.69 12.94 -1.61
CA ASP A 78 28.57 13.93 -2.20
C ASP A 78 30.01 13.47 -2.00
N MET A 79 30.76 13.28 -3.09
CA MET A 79 32.09 12.68 -3.03
C MET A 79 33.18 13.69 -2.64
N ASP A 80 32.91 14.98 -2.75
CA ASP A 80 33.86 16.04 -2.44
C ASP A 80 33.83 16.30 -0.92
N THR A 81 32.64 16.35 -0.33
CA THR A 81 32.43 16.56 1.11
C THR A 81 32.28 15.26 1.91
N ARG A 82 32.12 14.12 1.24
CA ARG A 82 31.77 12.80 1.83
C ARG A 82 30.45 12.77 2.60
N LYS A 83 29.60 13.81 2.48
CA LYS A 83 28.31 13.88 3.16
C LYS A 83 27.24 13.07 2.43
N SER A 84 26.41 12.35 3.18
CA SER A 84 25.23 11.67 2.63
C SER A 84 24.13 12.70 2.37
N LEU A 85 23.82 12.97 1.10
CA LEU A 85 22.74 13.86 0.68
C LEU A 85 21.36 13.18 0.76
N VAL A 86 21.32 11.86 0.60
CA VAL A 86 20.14 11.03 0.83
C VAL A 86 20.54 9.82 1.66
N GLN A 87 19.93 9.67 2.84
CA GLN A 87 20.15 8.54 3.73
C GLN A 87 19.02 7.53 3.59
N THR A 88 19.32 6.25 3.82
CA THR A 88 18.32 5.17 3.79
C THR A 88 18.05 4.57 5.16
N ARG A 89 18.71 5.08 6.20
CA ARG A 89 18.50 4.64 7.58
C ARG A 89 17.18 5.19 8.07
N ILE A 90 16.28 4.31 8.48
CA ILE A 90 15.08 4.70 9.22
C ILE A 90 15.52 5.09 10.63
N VAL A 91 15.29 6.33 11.01
CA VAL A 91 15.54 6.82 12.37
C VAL A 91 14.26 6.61 13.16
N THR A 92 14.29 5.64 14.07
CA THR A 92 13.20 5.39 15.03
C THR A 92 13.48 5.98 16.41
N HIS A 93 14.71 6.48 16.63
CA HIS A 93 15.08 7.14 17.88
C HIS A 93 14.22 8.39 18.08
N GLY A 94 13.53 8.48 19.22
CA GLY A 94 12.55 9.53 19.51
C GLY A 94 11.13 9.27 19.00
N ALA A 95 10.89 8.18 18.25
CA ALA A 95 9.54 7.80 17.86
C ALA A 95 8.73 7.33 19.08
N LYS A 96 7.58 7.95 19.32
CA LYS A 96 6.64 7.50 20.35
C LYS A 96 6.05 6.15 19.93
N ARG A 97 6.32 5.10 20.70
CA ARG A 97 5.65 3.81 20.57
C ARG A 97 4.32 3.86 21.33
N ILE A 98 3.25 3.48 20.67
CA ILE A 98 1.93 3.28 21.26
C ILE A 98 1.56 1.83 20.94
N ASP A 99 1.46 0.98 21.95
CA ASP A 99 1.01 -0.40 21.76
C ASP A 99 -0.49 -0.42 21.49
N ALA A 100 -0.94 -1.35 20.65
CA ALA A 100 -2.35 -1.47 20.32
C ALA A 100 -3.14 -1.94 21.54
N ASP A 101 -4.15 -1.17 21.94
CA ASP A 101 -5.08 -1.57 22.99
C ASP A 101 -6.11 -2.56 22.42
N ALA A 102 -6.19 -3.75 23.03
CA ALA A 102 -7.16 -4.78 22.68
C ALA A 102 -8.54 -4.51 23.29
N ALA A 103 -8.69 -3.51 24.15
CA ALA A 103 -9.96 -3.08 24.71
C ALA A 103 -10.86 -2.52 23.59
N ARG A 104 -11.65 -3.40 22.98
CA ARG A 104 -12.79 -2.95 22.18
C ARG A 104 -13.76 -2.21 23.11
N PRO A 105 -14.46 -1.17 22.64
CA PRO A 105 -15.56 -0.58 23.38
C PRO A 105 -16.47 -1.69 23.92
N LYS A 106 -16.75 -1.69 25.22
CA LYS A 106 -17.57 -2.73 25.86
C LYS A 106 -18.98 -2.81 25.25
N ASP A 107 -19.45 -1.71 24.69
CA ASP A 107 -20.75 -1.59 24.06
C ASP A 107 -20.58 -1.35 22.56
N PHE A 108 -21.14 -2.25 21.74
CA PHE A 108 -21.28 -2.02 20.31
C PHE A 108 -22.31 -0.90 20.08
N VAL A 109 -21.91 0.17 19.39
CA VAL A 109 -22.79 1.27 19.05
C VAL A 109 -23.17 1.17 17.58
N MET A 110 -24.45 0.92 17.30
CA MET A 110 -24.97 0.85 15.94
C MET A 110 -24.78 2.18 15.18
N ASP A 111 -24.49 2.11 13.88
CA ASP A 111 -24.41 3.33 13.06
C ASP A 111 -25.80 3.97 12.97
N ARG A 112 -25.86 5.30 13.01
CA ARG A 112 -27.13 6.02 12.78
C ARG A 112 -27.69 5.78 11.38
N LYS A 113 -26.84 5.35 10.43
CA LYS A 113 -27.24 4.98 9.06
C LYS A 113 -27.72 3.53 8.93
N GLY A 114 -27.62 2.71 9.97
CA GLY A 114 -28.03 1.31 9.95
C GLY A 114 -26.89 0.32 10.13
N TYR A 115 -27.11 -0.93 9.73
CA TYR A 115 -26.11 -2.00 9.76
C TYR A 115 -25.88 -2.57 8.36
N LEU A 116 -24.75 -3.24 8.17
CA LEU A 116 -24.35 -3.81 6.89
C LEU A 116 -24.36 -5.34 6.93
N LEU A 117 -24.84 -5.94 5.85
CA LEU A 117 -24.72 -7.37 5.58
C LEU A 117 -23.92 -7.58 4.30
N ILE A 118 -23.06 -8.59 4.29
CA ILE A 118 -22.17 -8.87 3.16
C ILE A 118 -22.45 -10.25 2.62
N ARG A 119 -22.55 -10.35 1.29
CA ARG A 119 -22.71 -11.62 0.58
C ARG A 119 -21.68 -11.73 -0.54
N VAL A 120 -21.22 -12.95 -0.80
CA VAL A 120 -20.42 -13.28 -1.98
C VAL A 120 -21.34 -13.91 -3.02
N ASP A 121 -21.55 -13.21 -4.14
CA ASP A 121 -22.25 -13.73 -5.31
C ASP A 121 -21.24 -14.39 -6.25
N ARG A 122 -21.15 -15.72 -6.16
CA ARG A 122 -20.19 -16.52 -6.93
C ARG A 122 -20.57 -16.64 -8.40
N ASN A 123 -21.87 -16.67 -8.71
CA ASN A 123 -22.36 -16.83 -10.07
C ASN A 123 -21.93 -15.66 -10.95
N HIS A 124 -21.95 -14.45 -10.39
CA HIS A 124 -21.54 -13.24 -11.11
C HIS A 124 -20.12 -12.77 -10.77
N GLY A 125 -19.47 -13.40 -9.79
CA GLY A 125 -18.16 -12.99 -9.28
C GLY A 125 -18.18 -11.60 -8.65
N LEU A 126 -19.17 -11.35 -7.80
CA LEU A 126 -19.42 -10.07 -7.13
C LEU A 126 -19.41 -10.22 -5.61
N ILE A 127 -19.10 -9.12 -4.93
CA ILE A 127 -19.33 -8.93 -3.50
C ILE A 127 -20.45 -7.92 -3.38
N GLU A 128 -21.44 -8.23 -2.57
CA GLU A 128 -22.59 -7.37 -2.32
C GLU A 128 -22.59 -6.92 -0.86
N VAL A 129 -22.83 -5.63 -0.66
CA VAL A 129 -23.01 -5.02 0.65
C VAL A 129 -24.43 -4.45 0.71
N GLY A 130 -25.27 -5.05 1.54
CA GLY A 130 -26.61 -4.57 1.85
C GLY A 130 -26.58 -3.63 3.05
N LEU A 131 -27.08 -2.40 2.89
CA LEU A 131 -27.35 -1.46 3.97
C LEU A 131 -28.77 -1.66 4.48
N CYS A 132 -28.92 -1.91 5.77
CA CYS A 132 -30.20 -2.09 6.44
C CYS A 132 -30.43 -0.99 7.47
N ARG A 133 -31.39 -0.09 7.22
CA ARG A 133 -31.77 0.96 8.20
C ARG A 133 -32.78 0.45 9.22
N ARG A 134 -33.49 -0.62 8.88
CA ARG A 134 -34.46 -1.30 9.74
C ARG A 134 -34.13 -2.78 9.80
N LYS A 135 -34.59 -3.44 10.86
CA LYS A 135 -34.38 -4.87 11.07
C LYS A 135 -34.91 -5.65 9.87
N ASN A 136 -34.04 -6.48 9.27
CA ASN A 136 -34.33 -7.37 8.15
C ASN A 136 -34.81 -6.68 6.85
N GLN A 137 -34.57 -5.38 6.70
CA GLN A 137 -34.90 -4.65 5.48
C GLN A 137 -33.63 -4.07 4.86
N VAL A 138 -33.28 -4.53 3.66
CA VAL A 138 -32.18 -3.98 2.88
C VAL A 138 -32.69 -2.77 2.09
N ASP A 139 -32.19 -1.59 2.42
CA ASP A 139 -32.51 -0.32 1.77
C ASP A 139 -31.68 -0.07 0.51
N VAL A 140 -30.41 -0.50 0.52
CA VAL A 140 -29.45 -0.25 -0.57
C VAL A 140 -28.54 -1.47 -0.72
N ILE A 141 -28.29 -1.91 -1.95
CA ILE A 141 -27.29 -2.92 -2.28
C ILE A 141 -26.18 -2.24 -3.08
N ILE A 142 -24.93 -2.41 -2.63
CA ILE A 142 -23.73 -2.00 -3.34
C ILE A 142 -23.01 -3.27 -3.79
N ALA A 143 -22.94 -3.51 -5.09
CA ALA A 143 -22.28 -4.67 -5.68
C ALA A 143 -21.01 -4.26 -6.44
N GLY A 144 -19.94 -5.02 -6.30
CA GLY A 144 -18.68 -4.76 -7.00
C GLY A 144 -17.75 -5.96 -7.05
N ARG A 145 -16.76 -5.92 -7.94
CA ARG A 145 -15.74 -6.98 -8.08
C ARG A 145 -14.55 -6.79 -7.15
N ASN A 146 -14.28 -5.56 -6.72
CA ASN A 146 -13.14 -5.20 -5.90
C ASN A 146 -13.60 -4.48 -4.61
N PRO A 147 -13.03 -4.82 -3.44
CA PRO A 147 -13.26 -4.10 -2.18
C PRO A 147 -13.15 -2.59 -2.29
N THR A 148 -12.14 -2.09 -3.01
CA THR A 148 -11.86 -0.66 -3.18
C THR A 148 -13.04 0.08 -3.76
N ASP A 149 -13.64 -0.43 -4.83
CA ASP A 149 -14.79 0.21 -5.47
C ASP A 149 -16.00 0.26 -4.52
N ILE A 150 -16.20 -0.83 -3.75
CA ILE A 150 -17.31 -0.96 -2.83
C ILE A 150 -17.17 0.03 -1.66
N TYR A 151 -16.06 0.00 -0.92
CA TYR A 151 -15.93 0.87 0.24
C TYR A 151 -15.80 2.35 -0.15
N TYR A 152 -15.17 2.69 -1.29
CA TYR A 152 -15.19 4.08 -1.77
C TYR A 152 -16.58 4.53 -2.19
N THR A 153 -17.40 3.65 -2.81
CA THR A 153 -18.79 3.98 -3.13
C THR A 153 -19.59 4.28 -1.85
N ILE A 154 -19.46 3.45 -0.81
CA ILE A 154 -20.12 3.65 0.49
C ILE A 154 -19.71 4.98 1.13
N LEU A 155 -18.41 5.30 1.11
CA LEU A 155 -17.88 6.56 1.65
C LEU A 155 -18.36 7.78 0.85
N ASN A 156 -18.23 7.75 -0.47
CA ASN A 156 -18.61 8.84 -1.37
C ASN A 156 -20.11 9.14 -1.31
N LYS A 157 -20.93 8.09 -1.17
CA LYS A 157 -22.39 8.21 -1.01
C LYS A 157 -22.81 8.49 0.44
N LYS A 158 -21.86 8.62 1.38
CA LYS A 158 -22.10 8.94 2.81
C LYS A 158 -23.11 7.97 3.46
N LEU A 159 -22.97 6.68 3.14
CA LEU A 159 -23.87 5.61 3.61
C LEU A 159 -23.51 5.08 5.00
N LEU A 160 -22.39 5.51 5.57
CA LEU A 160 -21.96 5.26 6.94
C LEU A 160 -21.64 6.59 7.63
N SER A 161 -21.72 6.63 8.96
CA SER A 161 -21.38 7.82 9.75
C SER A 161 -20.23 7.63 10.74
N ARG A 162 -19.82 6.38 11.00
CA ARG A 162 -18.75 6.05 11.97
C ARG A 162 -17.49 5.51 11.29
N PHE A 163 -16.32 6.01 11.71
CA PHE A 163 -15.02 5.56 11.16
C PHE A 163 -14.71 4.10 11.48
N GLU A 164 -15.09 3.62 12.67
CA GLU A 164 -14.96 2.20 13.04
C GLU A 164 -15.73 1.28 12.06
N HIS A 165 -16.91 1.69 11.60
CA HIS A 165 -17.68 0.94 10.61
C HIS A 165 -17.10 1.06 9.20
N ALA A 166 -16.51 2.22 8.85
CA ALA A 166 -15.74 2.37 7.61
C ALA A 166 -14.51 1.45 7.58
N ALA A 167 -13.80 1.30 8.71
CA ALA A 167 -12.68 0.36 8.83
C ALA A 167 -13.18 -1.09 8.77
N TYR A 168 -14.29 -1.40 9.44
CA TYR A 168 -14.93 -2.71 9.41
C TYR A 168 -15.33 -3.14 7.99
N ILE A 169 -15.94 -2.24 7.21
CA ILE A 169 -16.37 -2.60 5.85
C ILE A 169 -15.19 -2.85 4.93
N GLY A 170 -14.09 -2.10 5.06
CA GLY A 170 -12.85 -2.39 4.34
C GLY A 170 -12.28 -3.77 4.69
N LYS A 171 -12.26 -4.10 5.99
CA LYS A 171 -11.81 -5.42 6.48
C LYS A 171 -12.67 -6.57 5.93
N GLU A 172 -13.99 -6.48 6.06
CA GLU A 172 -14.89 -7.58 5.67
C GLU A 172 -15.04 -7.71 4.14
N THR A 173 -15.08 -6.60 3.38
CA THR A 173 -15.11 -6.68 1.91
C THR A 173 -13.83 -7.28 1.34
N GLN A 174 -12.66 -6.95 1.91
CA GLN A 174 -11.40 -7.60 1.54
C GLN A 174 -11.43 -9.11 1.85
N LYS A 175 -11.99 -9.50 3.00
CA LYS A 175 -12.17 -10.91 3.38
C LYS A 175 -13.10 -11.65 2.39
N ALA A 176 -14.23 -11.04 2.05
CA ALA A 176 -15.18 -11.56 1.06
C ALA A 176 -14.54 -11.71 -0.31
N HIS A 177 -13.73 -10.74 -0.74
CA HIS A 177 -12.97 -10.82 -1.98
C HIS A 177 -11.98 -11.98 -1.99
N THR A 178 -11.22 -12.16 -0.91
CA THR A 178 -10.30 -13.30 -0.78
C THR A 178 -11.05 -14.63 -0.86
N ALA A 179 -12.20 -14.74 -0.18
CA ALA A 179 -13.03 -15.94 -0.21
C ALA A 179 -13.59 -16.24 -1.61
N LEU A 180 -13.97 -15.19 -2.37
CA LEU A 180 -14.39 -15.31 -3.75
C LEU A 180 -13.25 -15.81 -4.65
N GLN A 181 -12.08 -15.18 -4.56
CA GLN A 181 -10.91 -15.52 -5.38
C GLN A 181 -10.37 -16.94 -5.12
N LEU A 182 -10.43 -17.39 -3.87
CA LEU A 182 -9.96 -18.72 -3.48
C LEU A 182 -11.04 -19.81 -3.61
N GLY A 183 -12.29 -19.45 -3.89
CA GLY A 183 -13.39 -20.42 -3.94
C GLY A 183 -13.73 -21.04 -2.58
N ILE A 184 -13.49 -20.33 -1.47
CA ILE A 184 -13.74 -20.82 -0.10
C ILE A 184 -14.91 -20.09 0.56
N GLU A 185 -15.49 -20.68 1.62
CA GLU A 185 -16.65 -20.13 2.32
C GLU A 185 -16.36 -18.75 2.92
N TYR A 186 -17.31 -17.83 2.76
CA TYR A 186 -17.31 -16.55 3.45
C TYR A 186 -18.41 -16.55 4.50
N VAL A 187 -18.03 -16.31 5.75
CA VAL A 187 -18.96 -16.03 6.84
C VAL A 187 -18.54 -14.69 7.47
N GLN A 188 -19.48 -13.76 7.54
CA GLN A 188 -19.24 -12.45 8.15
C GLN A 188 -18.84 -12.63 9.63
N ASP A 189 -17.88 -11.82 10.10
CA ASP A 189 -17.30 -11.88 11.45
C ASP A 189 -16.55 -13.16 11.84
N ALA A 190 -16.64 -14.25 11.07
CA ALA A 190 -15.82 -15.43 11.27
C ALA A 190 -14.45 -15.30 10.55
N PRO A 191 -13.40 -15.98 11.04
CA PRO A 191 -12.17 -16.19 10.28
C PRO A 191 -12.43 -16.92 8.96
N LEU A 192 -11.57 -16.72 7.96
CA LEU A 192 -11.59 -17.57 6.76
C LEU A 192 -11.10 -18.97 7.13
N ASP A 193 -11.87 -19.97 6.71
CA ASP A 193 -11.49 -21.37 6.80
C ASP A 193 -11.04 -21.84 5.40
N PHE A 194 -9.73 -21.97 5.23
CA PHE A 194 -9.12 -22.36 3.94
C PHE A 194 -9.38 -23.82 3.56
N SER A 195 -9.98 -24.63 4.46
CA SER A 195 -10.37 -26.01 4.16
C SER A 195 -11.76 -26.11 3.53
N LYS A 196 -12.61 -25.08 3.69
CA LYS A 196 -14.01 -25.08 3.25
C LYS A 196 -14.18 -24.54 1.84
N ASN A 197 -13.85 -25.38 0.85
CA ASN A 197 -14.13 -25.06 -0.54
C ASN A 197 -15.64 -25.03 -0.81
N VAL A 198 -16.08 -24.05 -1.60
CA VAL A 198 -17.47 -23.92 -2.04
C VAL A 198 -17.49 -24.21 -3.53
N LYS A 199 -18.31 -25.18 -3.96
CA LYS A 199 -18.53 -25.44 -5.38
C LYS A 199 -19.14 -24.19 -6.00
N THR A 200 -18.44 -23.64 -7.00
CA THR A 200 -18.95 -22.66 -7.97
C THR A 200 -19.95 -23.29 -8.90
#